data_AF-A0A9P5QLW3-F1
#
_entry.id   AF-A0A9P5QLW3-F1
#
_cell.length_a   1.000
_cell.length_b   1.000
_cell.length_c   1.000
_cell.angle_alpha   90.00
_cell.angle_beta   90.00
_cell.angle_gamma   90.00
#
_symmetry.space_group_name_H-M   'P 1'
#
loop_
_entity.id
_entity.type
_entity.pdbx_description
1 polymer ?
#
loop_
_entity_poly.entity_id
_entity_poly.type
_entity_poly.pdbx_seq_one_letter_code
_entity_poly.pdbx_strand_id
1 'polypeptide(L)'
;MATNQATQKQVNESIVEFLTTEMVEAMVRTVKDDALKLGSDRDPSYGNLNDGAGGPKDYSEGDEAMEAVYYKLEMIGFRVGERLIERISKDRLRFTDNLDVVKFICKEVWMFLFKKQIDNLKTNHRGVYVLQDNHFRWFSRMAHDQSSIESVKRVTPYLWFPCGILRGILSNLGISSVVVAETSSLPGCTFQIKIAKAGP
;
A
#
# COMPACT_ATOMS: atom_id res chain seq x y z
N MET A 1 -20.60 35.71 20.55
CA MET A 1 -20.34 34.27 20.75
C MET A 1 -19.05 33.92 20.04
N ALA A 2 -17.95 33.78 20.78
CA ALA A 2 -16.67 33.38 20.20
C ALA A 2 -16.69 31.87 19.94
N THR A 3 -16.67 31.47 18.68
CA THR A 3 -16.48 30.08 18.27
C THR A 3 -15.08 29.63 18.66
N ASN A 4 -15.00 28.74 19.64
CA ASN A 4 -13.78 28.13 20.10
C ASN A 4 -13.26 27.18 19.01
N GLN A 5 -12.52 27.68 18.03
CA GLN A 5 -11.81 26.84 17.06
C GLN A 5 -10.67 26.15 17.79
N ALA A 6 -10.87 24.87 18.11
CA ALA A 6 -9.81 24.03 18.65
C ALA A 6 -8.58 24.13 17.73
N THR A 7 -7.43 24.51 18.30
CA THR A 7 -6.17 24.60 17.55
C THR A 7 -5.86 23.25 16.93
N GLN A 8 -5.97 23.15 15.61
CA GLN A 8 -5.67 21.92 14.90
C GLN A 8 -4.17 21.68 14.96
N LYS A 9 -3.75 20.64 15.68
CA LYS A 9 -2.33 20.23 15.73
C LYS A 9 -1.86 19.96 14.31
N GLN A 10 -0.91 20.76 13.82
CA GLN A 10 -0.25 20.55 12.54
C GLN A 10 0.98 19.68 12.77
N VAL A 11 1.07 18.57 12.06
CA VAL A 11 2.27 17.72 11.99
C VAL A 11 2.96 18.03 10.68
N ASN A 12 4.29 18.15 10.69
CA ASN A 12 5.07 18.38 9.48
C ASN A 12 4.93 17.17 8.53
N GLU A 13 4.56 17.43 7.27
CA GLU A 13 4.37 16.40 6.24
C GLU A 13 5.60 15.51 6.06
N SER A 14 6.80 16.10 6.17
CA SER A 14 8.06 15.37 6.06
C SER A 14 8.19 14.27 7.12
N ILE A 15 7.61 14.42 8.32
CA ILE A 15 7.65 13.39 9.37
C ILE A 15 6.89 12.14 8.93
N VAL A 16 5.73 12.32 8.27
CA VAL A 16 4.94 11.18 7.76
C VAL A 16 5.67 10.49 6.61
N GLU A 17 6.31 11.26 5.73
CA GLU A 17 7.14 10.72 4.65
C GLU A 17 8.33 9.91 5.19
N PHE A 18 9.08 10.46 6.14
CA PHE A 18 10.21 9.77 6.80
C PHE A 18 9.74 8.52 7.53
N LEU A 19 8.66 8.61 8.33
CA LEU A 19 8.12 7.47 9.05
C LEU A 19 7.70 6.35 8.10
N THR A 20 7.02 6.70 7.00
CA THR A 20 6.57 5.70 6.02
C THR A 20 7.78 5.07 5.32
N THR A 21 8.80 5.87 5.01
CA THR A 21 10.03 5.38 4.38
C THR A 21 10.76 4.40 5.28
N GLU A 22 11.04 4.80 6.52
CA GLU A 22 11.72 3.96 7.51
C GLU A 22 10.92 2.72 7.87
N MET A 23 9.58 2.81 7.95
CA MET A 23 8.72 1.65 8.22
C MET A 23 8.87 0.58 7.14
N VAL A 24 8.88 0.98 5.86
CA VAL A 24 9.06 0.06 4.73
C VAL A 24 10.45 -0.55 4.75
N GLU A 25 11.49 0.27 4.90
CA GLU A 25 12.88 -0.21 4.92
C GLU A 25 13.16 -1.13 6.11
N ALA A 26 12.66 -0.79 7.30
CA ALA A 26 12.76 -1.62 8.49
C ALA A 26 12.03 -2.94 8.30
N MET A 27 10.82 -2.94 7.73
CA MET A 27 10.07 -4.17 7.47
C MET A 27 10.84 -5.09 6.51
N VAL A 28 11.35 -4.55 5.41
CA VAL A 28 12.14 -5.32 4.43
C VAL A 28 13.40 -5.90 5.09
N ARG A 29 14.12 -5.12 5.90
CA ARG A 29 15.31 -5.58 6.62
C ARG A 29 14.98 -6.70 7.60
N THR A 30 14.01 -6.49 8.49
CA THR A 30 13.65 -7.47 9.51
C THR A 30 13.18 -8.79 8.92
N VAL A 31 12.36 -8.77 7.86
CA VAL A 31 11.90 -10.03 7.24
C VAL A 31 13.04 -10.78 6.55
N LYS A 32 13.97 -10.07 5.90
CA LYS A 32 15.16 -10.69 5.32
C LYS A 32 16.06 -11.31 6.39
N ASP A 33 16.28 -10.60 7.49
CA ASP A 33 17.08 -11.10 8.61
C ASP A 33 16.45 -12.36 9.24
N ASP A 34 15.12 -12.40 9.37
CA ASP A 34 14.40 -13.58 9.86
C ASP A 34 14.52 -14.76 8.89
N ALA A 35 14.39 -14.52 7.58
CA ALA A 35 14.56 -15.56 6.55
C ALA A 35 15.98 -16.16 6.58
N LEU A 36 17.01 -15.32 6.70
CA LEU A 36 18.40 -15.78 6.78
C LEU A 36 18.66 -16.67 8.02
N LYS A 37 18.06 -16.34 9.17
CA LYS A 37 18.17 -17.17 10.40
C LYS A 37 17.49 -18.52 10.24
N LEU A 38 16.30 -18.55 9.64
CA LEU A 38 15.57 -19.78 9.32
C LEU A 38 16.33 -20.68 8.34
N GLY A 39 17.08 -20.09 7.40
CA GLY A 39 17.99 -20.81 6.51
C GLY A 39 19.21 -21.41 7.24
N SER A 40 19.79 -20.68 8.21
CA SER A 40 20.96 -21.15 8.97
C SER A 40 20.67 -22.25 10.00
N ASP A 41 19.43 -22.32 10.51
CA ASP A 41 19.00 -23.34 11.47
C ASP A 41 18.59 -24.67 10.81
N ARG A 42 18.61 -24.76 9.47
CA ARG A 42 18.36 -26.03 8.76
C ARG A 42 19.56 -26.96 8.93
N ASP A 43 19.36 -28.08 9.63
CA ASP A 43 20.38 -29.10 9.86
C ASP A 43 20.93 -29.63 8.51
N PRO A 44 22.22 -29.42 8.19
CA PRO A 44 22.82 -29.92 6.94
C PRO A 44 22.85 -31.45 6.86
N SER A 45 22.57 -32.18 7.96
CA SER A 45 22.52 -33.64 7.98
C SER A 45 21.30 -34.24 7.25
N TYR A 46 20.28 -33.46 6.92
CA TYR A 46 19.13 -33.90 6.11
C TYR A 46 19.23 -33.40 4.65
N GLY A 47 20.44 -33.27 4.12
CA GLY A 47 20.69 -33.03 2.69
C GLY A 47 20.42 -34.29 1.85
N ASN A 48 19.42 -34.19 0.98
CA ASN A 48 19.00 -35.22 0.03
C ASN A 48 20.15 -35.94 -0.69
N LEU A 49 20.11 -37.27 -0.66
CA LEU A 49 20.76 -38.16 -1.60
C LEU A 49 20.13 -37.98 -3.00
N ASN A 50 20.53 -36.97 -3.76
CA ASN A 50 20.37 -36.89 -5.22
C ASN A 50 21.13 -35.69 -5.78
N ASP A 51 22.46 -35.82 -5.86
CA ASP A 51 23.28 -34.95 -6.72
C ASP A 51 23.24 -35.49 -8.15
N GLY A 52 22.58 -34.77 -9.05
CA GLY A 52 22.47 -35.19 -10.44
C GLY A 52 21.58 -34.37 -11.37
N ALA A 53 21.31 -33.10 -11.09
CA ALA A 53 20.82 -32.13 -12.07
C ALA A 53 20.90 -30.73 -11.45
N GLY A 54 21.44 -29.74 -12.19
CA GLY A 54 21.42 -28.34 -11.77
C GLY A 54 19.98 -27.83 -11.66
N GLY A 55 19.37 -28.03 -10.50
CA GLY A 55 18.06 -27.49 -10.13
C GLY A 55 18.11 -25.97 -9.95
N PRO A 56 16.98 -25.27 -10.09
CA PRO A 56 16.97 -23.81 -10.08
C PRO A 56 17.45 -23.30 -8.71
N LYS A 57 18.42 -22.38 -8.73
CA LYS A 57 18.87 -21.62 -7.56
C LYS A 57 17.67 -20.95 -6.88
N ASP A 58 17.25 -21.44 -5.73
CA ASP A 58 16.70 -20.67 -4.61
C ASP A 58 15.75 -19.48 -4.92
N TYR A 59 14.86 -19.63 -5.89
CA TYR A 59 13.89 -18.60 -6.28
C TYR A 59 12.71 -18.50 -5.29
N SER A 60 12.52 -19.48 -4.40
CA SER A 60 11.35 -19.57 -3.49
C SER A 60 11.45 -18.65 -2.27
N GLU A 61 12.64 -18.58 -1.66
CA GLU A 61 12.81 -17.93 -0.35
C GLU A 61 12.74 -16.40 -0.44
N GLY A 62 13.21 -15.83 -1.56
CA GLY A 62 13.08 -14.40 -1.86
C GLY A 62 11.63 -13.96 -2.11
N ASP A 63 10.83 -14.81 -2.75
CA ASP A 63 9.43 -14.54 -3.04
C ASP A 63 8.59 -14.66 -1.74
N GLU A 64 8.81 -15.69 -0.93
CA GLU A 64 8.13 -15.87 0.36
C GLU A 64 8.39 -14.72 1.34
N ALA A 65 9.65 -14.26 1.44
CA ALA A 65 10.00 -13.12 2.27
C ALA A 65 9.29 -11.83 1.81
N MET A 66 9.23 -11.58 0.50
CA MET A 66 8.56 -10.40 -0.03
C MET A 66 7.04 -10.46 0.16
N GLU A 67 6.42 -11.63 0.03
CA GLU A 67 5.00 -11.84 0.35
C GLU A 67 4.71 -11.56 1.84
N ALA A 68 5.62 -11.95 2.75
CA ALA A 68 5.47 -11.64 4.17
C ALA A 68 5.58 -10.12 4.45
N VAL A 69 6.48 -9.42 3.76
CA VAL A 69 6.58 -7.94 3.82
C VAL A 69 5.29 -7.31 3.28
N TYR A 70 4.78 -7.80 2.15
CA TYR A 70 3.50 -7.36 1.56
C TYR A 70 2.38 -7.46 2.58
N TYR A 71 2.14 -8.65 3.13
CA TYR A 71 1.06 -8.88 4.08
C TYR A 71 1.17 -7.98 5.31
N LYS A 72 2.38 -7.83 5.89
CA LYS A 72 2.60 -6.99 7.07
C LYS A 72 2.33 -5.51 6.80
N LEU A 73 2.89 -4.94 5.72
CA LEU A 73 2.70 -3.53 5.39
C LEU A 73 1.25 -3.23 5.01
N GLU A 74 0.64 -4.09 4.21
CA GLU A 74 -0.77 -3.98 3.82
C GLU A 74 -1.69 -4.02 5.05
N MET A 75 -1.45 -4.93 6.00
CA MET A 75 -2.27 -5.04 7.21
C MET A 75 -2.13 -3.82 8.14
N ILE A 76 -0.92 -3.25 8.27
CA ILE A 76 -0.74 -1.99 8.99
C ILE A 76 -1.55 -0.89 8.32
N GLY A 77 -1.47 -0.80 6.99
CA GLY A 77 -2.25 0.14 6.19
C GLY A 77 -3.75 -0.04 6.41
N PHE A 78 -4.23 -1.28 6.39
CA PHE A 78 -5.63 -1.62 6.60
C PHE A 78 -6.16 -1.06 7.92
N ARG A 79 -5.46 -1.32 9.03
CA ARG A 79 -5.86 -0.83 10.36
C ARG A 79 -5.83 0.69 10.44
N VAL A 80 -4.86 1.34 9.80
CA VAL A 80 -4.81 2.81 9.69
C VAL A 80 -6.02 3.32 8.89
N GLY A 81 -6.33 2.70 7.75
CA GLY A 81 -7.44 3.06 6.89
C GLY A 81 -8.79 3.03 7.59
N GLU A 82 -9.08 1.97 8.35
CA GLU A 82 -10.33 1.83 9.11
C GLU A 82 -10.53 2.97 10.11
N ARG A 83 -9.48 3.39 10.82
CA ARG A 83 -9.58 4.46 11.82
C ARG A 83 -9.54 5.85 11.21
N LEU A 84 -8.81 5.99 10.10
CA LEU A 84 -8.72 7.23 9.38
C LEU A 84 -10.09 7.67 8.87
N ILE A 85 -10.84 6.75 8.25
CA ILE A 85 -12.12 7.10 7.64
C ILE A 85 -13.18 7.51 8.66
N GLU A 86 -13.23 6.89 9.84
CA GLU A 86 -14.11 7.30 10.95
C GLU A 86 -13.99 8.80 11.25
N ARG A 87 -12.78 9.35 11.11
CA ARG A 87 -12.51 10.78 11.31
C ARG A 87 -12.83 11.63 10.09
N ILE A 88 -12.44 11.21 8.89
CA ILE A 88 -12.62 12.02 7.66
C ILE A 88 -14.10 12.06 7.24
N SER A 89 -14.87 10.99 7.48
CA SER A 89 -16.28 10.91 7.08
C SER A 89 -17.29 11.34 8.14
N LYS A 90 -16.85 11.82 9.31
CA LYS A 90 -17.70 12.04 10.49
C LYS A 90 -18.95 12.88 10.21
N ASP A 91 -18.81 13.99 9.49
CA ASP A 91 -19.90 14.93 9.22
C ASP A 91 -20.45 14.79 7.79
N ARG A 92 -20.14 13.67 7.12
CA ARG A 92 -20.52 13.46 5.72
C ARG A 92 -21.90 12.86 5.60
N LEU A 93 -22.63 13.31 4.58
CA LEU A 93 -23.83 12.61 4.11
C LEU A 93 -23.49 11.17 3.69
N ARG A 94 -24.46 10.28 3.88
CA ARG A 94 -24.34 8.86 3.54
C ARG A 94 -24.04 8.69 2.06
N PHE A 95 -23.12 7.78 1.75
CA PHE A 95 -22.82 7.40 0.37
C PHE A 95 -24.00 6.66 -0.25
N THR A 96 -24.31 6.99 -1.50
CA THR A 96 -25.40 6.41 -2.30
C THR A 96 -24.95 5.16 -3.06
N ASP A 97 -23.72 5.16 -3.57
CA ASP A 97 -23.13 4.06 -4.31
C ASP A 97 -21.60 3.96 -4.13
N ASN A 98 -21.02 2.90 -4.70
CA ASN A 98 -19.58 2.63 -4.65
C ASN A 98 -18.75 3.67 -5.40
N LEU A 99 -19.26 4.26 -6.49
CA LEU A 99 -18.54 5.27 -7.25
C LEU A 99 -18.40 6.56 -6.43
N ASP A 100 -19.42 6.92 -5.65
CA ASP A 100 -19.39 8.08 -4.77
C ASP A 100 -18.40 7.91 -3.62
N VAL A 101 -18.23 6.69 -3.10
CA VAL A 101 -17.14 6.35 -2.17
C VAL A 101 -15.77 6.53 -2.84
N VAL A 102 -15.57 5.99 -4.04
CA VAL A 102 -14.29 6.09 -4.74
C VAL A 102 -13.95 7.54 -5.12
N LYS A 103 -14.93 8.35 -5.53
CA LYS A 103 -14.75 9.79 -5.76
C LYS A 103 -14.35 10.53 -4.49
N PHE A 104 -14.96 10.18 -3.36
CA PHE A 104 -14.58 10.75 -2.07
C PHE A 104 -13.14 10.38 -1.68
N ILE A 105 -12.71 9.15 -1.94
CA ILE A 105 -11.32 8.74 -1.75
C ILE A 105 -10.39 9.60 -2.62
N CYS A 106 -10.69 9.74 -3.91
CA CYS A 106 -9.89 10.50 -4.87
C CYS A 106 -9.73 11.99 -4.51
N LYS A 107 -10.73 12.55 -3.82
CA LYS A 107 -10.77 13.97 -3.46
C LYS A 107 -10.38 14.19 -2.02
N GLU A 108 -11.20 13.78 -1.07
CA GLU A 108 -11.06 14.16 0.34
C GLU A 108 -9.98 13.35 1.05
N VAL A 109 -9.94 12.02 0.85
CA VAL A 109 -8.91 11.18 1.47
C VAL A 109 -7.54 11.49 0.88
N TRP A 110 -7.44 11.61 -0.44
CA TRP A 110 -6.18 11.93 -1.09
C TRP A 110 -5.69 13.34 -0.71
N MET A 111 -6.59 14.33 -0.64
CA MET A 111 -6.26 15.66 -0.13
C MET A 111 -5.82 15.62 1.32
N PHE A 112 -6.41 14.76 2.16
CA PHE A 112 -5.99 14.61 3.54
C PHE A 112 -4.56 14.06 3.65
N LEU A 113 -4.27 12.96 2.94
CA LEU A 113 -3.02 12.22 3.00
C LEU A 113 -1.86 12.92 2.27
N PHE A 114 -2.12 13.45 1.08
CA PHE A 114 -1.10 13.91 0.14
C PHE A 114 -1.27 15.38 -0.28
N LYS A 115 -2.23 16.12 0.29
CA LYS A 115 -2.53 17.52 -0.06
C LYS A 115 -2.70 17.76 -1.57
N LYS A 116 -3.15 16.73 -2.29
CA LYS A 116 -3.53 16.75 -3.71
C LYS A 116 -4.66 15.78 -3.95
N GLN A 117 -5.34 15.91 -5.08
CA GLN A 117 -6.31 14.91 -5.55
C GLN A 117 -5.62 13.85 -6.42
N ILE A 118 -6.29 12.71 -6.60
CA ILE A 118 -5.92 11.75 -7.65
C ILE A 118 -6.03 12.42 -9.02
N ASP A 119 -5.04 12.19 -9.89
CA ASP A 119 -4.95 12.85 -11.20
C ASP A 119 -5.95 12.25 -12.20
N ASN A 120 -6.19 10.93 -12.17
CA ASN A 120 -7.15 10.28 -13.05
C ASN A 120 -7.90 9.15 -12.34
N LEU A 121 -9.22 9.12 -12.49
CA LEU A 121 -10.08 8.01 -12.07
C LEU A 121 -10.75 7.39 -13.30
N LYS A 122 -10.44 6.12 -13.56
CA LYS A 122 -11.12 5.29 -14.58
C LYS A 122 -11.94 4.21 -13.90
N THR A 123 -13.05 3.80 -14.52
CA THR A 123 -13.84 2.67 -14.05
C THR A 123 -14.45 1.91 -15.23
N ASN A 124 -14.64 0.61 -15.07
CA ASN A 124 -15.40 -0.20 -16.01
C ASN A 124 -16.91 -0.25 -15.71
N HIS A 125 -17.38 0.53 -14.71
CA HIS A 125 -18.76 0.52 -14.20
C HIS A 125 -19.26 -0.85 -13.69
N ARG A 126 -18.35 -1.82 -13.51
CA ARG A 126 -18.61 -3.20 -13.07
C ARG A 126 -17.77 -3.56 -11.84
N GLY A 127 -17.49 -2.58 -10.99
CA GLY A 127 -16.77 -2.77 -9.74
C GLY A 127 -15.25 -2.75 -9.84
N VAL A 128 -14.67 -2.34 -10.98
CA VAL A 128 -13.22 -2.08 -11.08
C VAL A 128 -12.97 -0.59 -11.28
N TYR A 129 -12.05 -0.05 -10.49
CA TYR A 129 -11.64 1.35 -10.50
C TYR A 129 -10.12 1.43 -10.58
N VAL A 130 -9.60 2.38 -11.33
CA VAL A 130 -8.17 2.61 -11.52
C VAL A 130 -7.89 4.07 -11.19
N LEU A 131 -7.12 4.29 -10.14
CA LEU A 131 -6.75 5.60 -9.61
C LEU A 131 -5.28 5.84 -9.96
N GLN A 132 -5.02 6.86 -10.77
CA GLN A 132 -3.68 7.21 -11.21
C GLN A 132 -3.19 8.46 -10.47
N ASP A 133 -2.04 8.36 -9.81
CA ASP A 133 -1.32 9.49 -9.24
C ASP A 133 -0.01 9.66 -10.01
N ASN A 134 0.12 10.74 -10.76
CA ASN A 134 1.29 11.02 -11.60
C ASN A 134 2.51 11.46 -10.79
N HIS A 135 2.29 11.96 -9.57
CA HIS A 135 3.32 12.52 -8.70
C HIS A 135 3.03 12.09 -7.27
N PHE A 136 3.16 10.79 -7.02
CA PHE A 136 2.85 10.19 -5.74
C PHE A 136 3.84 10.69 -4.70
N ARG A 137 3.36 11.44 -3.69
CA ARG A 137 4.26 12.21 -2.81
C ARG A 137 5.23 11.35 -2.04
N TRP A 138 4.85 10.13 -1.67
CA TRP A 138 5.75 9.21 -0.97
C TRP A 138 6.90 8.69 -1.86
N PHE A 139 6.86 8.93 -3.17
CA PHE A 139 7.99 8.71 -4.08
C PHE A 139 8.87 9.94 -4.33
N SER A 140 8.50 11.14 -3.83
CA SER A 140 9.18 12.41 -4.16
C SER A 140 10.69 12.39 -3.89
N ARG A 141 11.14 11.60 -2.91
CA ARG A 141 12.55 11.51 -2.50
C ARG A 141 13.29 10.28 -3.03
N MET A 142 12.59 9.39 -3.74
CA MET A 142 13.14 8.16 -4.33
C MET A 142 13.54 8.34 -5.80
N ALA A 143 13.27 9.51 -6.38
CA ALA A 143 13.31 9.77 -7.82
C ALA A 143 14.73 9.94 -8.44
N HIS A 144 15.79 9.46 -7.79
CA HIS A 144 17.17 9.67 -8.26
C HIS A 144 17.70 8.62 -9.23
N ASP A 145 16.98 7.52 -9.49
CA ASP A 145 17.38 6.52 -10.49
C ASP A 145 16.18 6.06 -11.32
N GLN A 146 15.90 6.83 -12.37
CA GLN A 146 14.67 6.77 -13.16
C GLN A 146 14.71 5.60 -14.16
N SER A 147 13.65 4.79 -14.16
CA SER A 147 13.24 3.83 -15.20
C SER A 147 13.87 2.43 -15.27
N SER A 148 14.81 2.06 -14.39
CA SER A 148 15.29 0.67 -14.38
C SER A 148 14.25 -0.28 -13.75
N ILE A 149 14.14 -1.52 -14.25
CA ILE A 149 13.32 -2.59 -13.64
C ILE A 149 13.72 -2.80 -12.17
N GLU A 150 15.00 -2.59 -11.86
CA GLU A 150 15.55 -2.70 -10.52
C GLU A 150 15.06 -1.57 -9.59
N SER A 151 14.93 -0.35 -10.12
CA SER A 151 14.31 0.78 -9.42
C SER A 151 12.84 0.48 -9.09
N VAL A 152 12.07 -0.07 -10.05
CA VAL A 152 10.66 -0.43 -9.85
C VAL A 152 10.49 -1.49 -8.75
N LYS A 153 11.30 -2.56 -8.78
CA LYS A 153 11.28 -3.61 -7.74
C LYS A 153 11.58 -3.04 -6.35
N ARG A 154 12.53 -2.10 -6.25
CA ARG A 154 12.92 -1.47 -4.99
C ARG A 154 11.79 -0.61 -4.39
N VAL A 155 11.01 0.07 -5.22
CA VAL A 155 9.93 0.98 -4.76
C VAL A 155 8.58 0.28 -4.58
N THR A 156 8.40 -0.92 -5.13
CA THR A 156 7.14 -1.67 -5.03
C THR A 156 6.63 -1.81 -3.58
N PRO A 157 7.47 -2.12 -2.57
CA PRO A 157 7.01 -2.26 -1.19
C PRO A 157 6.33 -1.02 -0.59
N TYR A 158 6.70 0.17 -1.08
CA TYR A 158 6.15 1.44 -0.62
C TYR A 158 4.70 1.66 -1.08
N LEU A 159 4.20 0.85 -2.00
CA LEU A 159 2.80 0.88 -2.45
C LEU A 159 1.88 0.01 -1.58
N TRP A 160 2.42 -0.94 -0.81
CA TRP A 160 1.61 -1.92 -0.07
C TRP A 160 0.90 -1.34 1.14
N PHE A 161 1.57 -0.46 1.88
CA PHE A 161 0.92 0.30 2.95
C PHE A 161 -0.25 1.17 2.45
N PRO A 162 -0.11 1.99 1.38
CA PRO A 162 -1.26 2.72 0.84
C PRO A 162 -2.35 1.83 0.23
N CYS A 163 -2.03 0.66 -0.34
CA CYS A 163 -3.04 -0.35 -0.70
C CYS A 163 -3.87 -0.77 0.52
N GLY A 164 -3.19 -1.04 1.63
CA GLY A 164 -3.81 -1.34 2.91
C GLY A 164 -4.76 -0.24 3.36
N ILE A 165 -4.30 1.02 3.36
CA ILE A 165 -5.14 2.18 3.73
C ILE A 165 -6.43 2.20 2.90
N LEU A 166 -6.31 2.08 1.58
CA LEU A 166 -7.47 2.06 0.69
C LEU A 166 -8.43 0.91 1.02
N ARG A 167 -7.91 -0.31 1.23
CA ARG A 167 -8.73 -1.47 1.59
C ARG A 167 -9.41 -1.30 2.95
N GLY A 168 -8.73 -0.75 3.94
CA GLY A 168 -9.27 -0.47 5.27
C GLY A 168 -10.40 0.56 5.24
N ILE A 169 -10.21 1.64 4.48
CA ILE A 169 -11.25 2.66 4.25
C ILE A 169 -12.49 2.02 3.63
N LEU A 170 -12.31 1.25 2.55
CA LEU A 170 -13.40 0.59 1.84
C LEU A 170 -14.14 -0.40 2.75
N SER A 171 -13.40 -1.21 3.53
CA SER A 171 -13.95 -2.17 4.49
C SER A 171 -14.83 -1.50 5.54
N ASN A 172 -14.35 -0.42 6.16
CA ASN A 172 -15.11 0.33 7.18
C ASN A 172 -16.37 0.99 6.60
N LEU A 173 -16.36 1.36 5.30
CA LEU A 173 -17.53 1.83 4.57
C LEU A 173 -18.44 0.71 4.05
N GLY A 174 -18.17 -0.55 4.41
CA GLY A 174 -18.99 -1.71 4.05
C GLY A 174 -18.72 -2.29 2.66
N ILE A 175 -17.60 -1.94 2.03
CA ILE A 175 -17.22 -2.39 0.68
C ILE A 175 -16.06 -3.38 0.78
N SER A 176 -16.37 -4.67 0.62
CA SER A 176 -15.34 -5.70 0.46
C SER A 176 -14.62 -5.52 -0.89
N SER A 177 -13.29 -5.48 -0.87
CA SER A 177 -12.49 -5.18 -2.06
C SER A 177 -11.07 -5.73 -1.96
N VAL A 178 -10.44 -5.85 -3.13
CA VAL A 178 -9.00 -6.10 -3.30
C VAL A 178 -8.38 -4.84 -3.90
N VAL A 179 -7.25 -4.41 -3.34
CA VAL A 179 -6.49 -3.26 -3.84
C VAL A 179 -5.08 -3.72 -4.21
N VAL A 180 -4.69 -3.44 -5.45
CA VAL A 180 -3.35 -3.72 -5.97
C VAL A 180 -2.79 -2.42 -6.51
N ALA A 181 -1.48 -2.22 -6.44
CA ALA A 181 -0.83 -1.06 -7.00
C ALA A 181 0.44 -1.42 -7.74
N GLU A 182 0.76 -0.60 -8.74
CA GLU A 182 1.94 -0.74 -9.57
C GLU A 182 2.53 0.63 -9.90
N THR A 183 3.81 0.62 -10.29
CA THR A 183 4.49 1.79 -10.85
C THR A 183 5.35 1.35 -12.02
N SER A 184 5.19 2.04 -13.15
CA SER A 184 6.01 1.86 -14.35
C SER A 184 7.11 2.90 -14.46
N SER A 185 6.91 4.08 -13.85
CA SER A 185 7.81 5.22 -13.92
C SER A 185 7.62 6.10 -12.70
N LEU A 186 8.70 6.35 -11.95
CA LEU A 186 8.69 7.29 -10.84
C LEU A 186 8.52 8.74 -11.35
N PRO A 187 7.81 9.61 -10.60
CA PRO A 187 7.17 9.38 -9.30
C PRO A 187 5.70 8.92 -9.41
N GLY A 188 5.27 8.38 -10.55
CA GLY A 188 3.87 7.97 -10.76
C GLY A 188 3.55 6.59 -10.21
N CYS A 189 2.28 6.36 -9.85
CA CYS A 189 1.76 5.04 -9.52
C CYS A 189 0.27 4.92 -9.89
N THR A 190 -0.20 3.68 -9.94
CA THR A 190 -1.60 3.35 -10.19
C THR A 190 -2.11 2.40 -9.13
N PHE A 191 -3.26 2.71 -8.55
CA PHE A 191 -4.00 1.83 -7.64
C PHE A 191 -5.23 1.27 -8.35
N GLN A 192 -5.33 -0.05 -8.45
CA GLN A 192 -6.51 -0.74 -8.93
C GLN A 192 -7.33 -1.26 -7.75
N ILE A 193 -8.59 -0.84 -7.68
CA ILE A 193 -9.57 -1.31 -6.71
C ILE A 193 -10.55 -2.24 -7.43
N LYS A 194 -10.67 -3.48 -6.95
CA LYS A 194 -11.66 -4.44 -7.40
C LYS A 194 -12.63 -4.74 -6.26
N ILE A 195 -13.87 -4.31 -6.41
CA ILE A 195 -14.95 -4.59 -5.45
C ILE A 195 -15.35 -6.06 -5.56
N ALA A 196 -15.44 -6.74 -4.42
CA ALA A 196 -15.98 -8.09 -4.35
C ALA A 196 -17.47 -8.05 -4.69
N LYS A 197 -17.93 -8.99 -5.52
CA LYS A 197 -19.38 -9.16 -5.71
C LYS A 197 -19.99 -9.52 -4.37
N ALA A 198 -21.08 -8.85 -3.98
CA ALA A 198 -21.90 -9.34 -2.88
C ALA A 198 -22.29 -10.79 -3.22
N GLY A 199 -22.03 -11.71 -2.29
CA GLY A 199 -22.55 -13.06 -2.40
C GLY A 199 -24.08 -13.03 -2.55
N PRO A 200 -24.68 -14.02 -3.21
CA PRO A 200 -26.13 -14.14 -3.30
C PRO A 200 -26.79 -14.19 -1.92
#